data_AF-A0A1H1DZH4-F1
#
_entry.id   AF-A0A1H1DZH4-F1
#
_cell.length_a   1.000
_cell.length_b   1.000
_cell.length_c   1.000
_cell.angle_alpha   90.00
_cell.angle_beta   90.00
_cell.angle_gamma   90.00
#
_symmetry.space_group_name_H-M   'P 1'
#
loop_
_entity.id
_entity.type
_entity.pdbx_description
1 polymer ?
#
loop_
_entity_poly.entity_id
_entity_poly.type
_entity_poly.pdbx_seq_one_letter_code
_entity_poly.pdbx_strand_id
1 'polypeptide(L)'
;MLKYLGIGVIFTIIALLIGTFTGDWNLFFKIIAAAAVIPLVLSGLLTGAFVDGDRNRANYHTETKKDRQDKNKWVTRLLIIGVPNFSLLIILIILNI
;
A
#
# COMPACT_ATOMS: atom_id res chain seq x y z
N MET A 1 3.27 13.58 5.86
CA MET A 1 2.26 12.53 5.67
C MET A 1 1.33 12.86 4.51
N LEU A 2 0.75 14.07 4.46
CA LEU A 2 -0.15 14.52 3.40
C LEU A 2 0.37 14.30 1.97
N LYS A 3 1.66 14.55 1.71
CA LYS A 3 2.27 14.30 0.39
C LYS A 3 2.14 12.84 -0.09
N TYR A 4 2.22 11.87 0.82
CA TYR A 4 2.11 10.45 0.48
C TYR A 4 0.65 10.02 0.29
N LEU A 5 -0.26 10.63 1.05
CA LEU A 5 -1.70 10.47 0.84
C LEU A 5 -2.08 11.01 -0.55
N GLY A 6 -1.54 12.17 -0.92
CA GLY A 6 -1.72 12.78 -2.24
C GLY A 6 -1.24 11.87 -3.37
N ILE A 7 -0.11 11.17 -3.21
CA ILE A 7 0.35 10.16 -4.17
C ILE A 7 -0.71 9.05 -4.32
N GLY A 8 -1.24 8.51 -3.22
CA GLY A 8 -2.30 7.50 -3.25
C GLY A 8 -3.56 7.97 -3.99
N VAL A 9 -4.00 9.21 -3.72
CA VAL A 9 -5.15 9.83 -4.40
C VAL A 9 -4.89 10.01 -5.89
N ILE A 10 -3.69 10.43 -6.29
CA ILE A 10 -3.31 10.56 -7.70
C ILE A 10 -3.41 9.20 -8.42
N PHE A 11 -2.93 8.11 -7.80
CA PHE A 11 -3.09 6.77 -8.37
C PHE A 11 -4.56 6.41 -8.58
N THR A 12 -5.41 6.72 -7.60
CA THR A 12 -6.86 6.49 -7.69
C THR A 12 -7.50 7.27 -8.84
N ILE A 13 -7.15 8.56 -8.97
CA ILE A 13 -7.65 9.41 -10.07
C ILE A 13 -7.19 8.89 -11.42
N ILE A 14 -5.90 8.53 -11.55
CA ILE A 14 -5.37 7.98 -12.81
C ILE A 14 -6.10 6.68 -13.19
N ALA A 15 -6.32 5.78 -12.23
CA ALA A 15 -7.06 4.55 -12.48
C ALA A 15 -8.48 4.85 -12.97
N LEU A 16 -9.19 5.77 -12.31
CA LEU A 16 -10.54 6.20 -12.72
C LEU A 16 -10.54 6.76 -14.14
N LEU A 17 -9.59 7.63 -14.49
CA LEU A 17 -9.47 8.19 -15.83
C LEU A 17 -9.22 7.08 -16.87
N ILE A 18 -8.35 6.11 -16.57
CA ILE A 18 -8.11 4.98 -17.46
C ILE A 18 -9.41 4.19 -17.68
N GLY A 19 -10.13 3.83 -16.62
CA GLY A 19 -11.39 3.10 -16.72
C GLY A 19 -12.45 3.84 -17.54
N THR A 20 -12.60 5.15 -17.33
CA THR A 20 -13.61 5.95 -18.04
C THR A 20 -13.25 6.21 -19.50
N PHE A 21 -11.99 6.52 -19.82
CA PHE A 21 -11.57 6.80 -21.20
C PHE A 21 -11.42 5.55 -22.06
N THR A 22 -11.04 4.41 -21.47
CA THR A 22 -10.92 3.15 -22.21
C THR A 22 -12.23 2.35 -22.26
N GLY A 23 -13.16 2.63 -21.34
CA GLY A 23 -14.35 1.79 -21.11
C GLY A 23 -14.03 0.44 -20.47
N ASP A 24 -12.76 0.15 -20.17
CA ASP A 24 -12.32 -1.11 -19.57
C ASP A 24 -12.30 -1.00 -18.04
N TRP A 25 -13.45 -1.31 -17.43
CA TRP A 25 -13.60 -1.35 -15.98
C TRP A 25 -12.77 -2.46 -15.33
N ASN A 26 -12.48 -3.56 -16.05
CA ASN A 26 -11.63 -4.64 -15.54
C ASN A 26 -10.19 -4.14 -15.35
N LEU A 27 -9.68 -3.36 -16.30
CA LEU A 27 -8.39 -2.70 -16.18
C LEU A 27 -8.37 -1.73 -14.98
N PHE A 28 -9.41 -0.93 -14.79
CA PHE A 28 -9.56 -0.08 -13.60
C PHE A 28 -9.44 -0.87 -12.29
N PHE A 29 -10.21 -1.96 -12.14
CA PHE A 29 -10.18 -2.78 -10.93
C PHE A 29 -8.80 -3.40 -10.68
N LYS A 30 -8.12 -3.89 -11.73
CA LYS A 30 -6.75 -4.41 -11.62
C LYS A 30 -5.77 -3.36 -11.12
N ILE A 31 -5.86 -2.13 -11.62
CA ILE A 31 -4.97 -1.04 -11.21
C ILE A 31 -5.24 -0.67 -9.74
N ILE A 32 -6.50 -0.49 -9.35
CA ILE A 32 -6.85 -0.16 -7.96
C ILE A 32 -6.44 -1.28 -7.00
N ALA A 33 -6.70 -2.54 -7.35
CA ALA A 33 -6.31 -3.69 -6.54
C ALA A 33 -4.78 -3.76 -6.38
N ALA A 34 -4.01 -3.54 -7.45
CA ALA A 34 -2.55 -3.49 -7.37
C ALA A 34 -2.07 -2.32 -6.50
N ALA A 35 -2.64 -1.13 -6.68
CA ALA A 35 -2.31 0.07 -5.91
C ALA A 35 -2.68 -0.03 -4.42
N ALA A 36 -3.67 -0.87 -4.07
CA ALA A 36 -4.00 -1.22 -2.69
C ALA A 36 -3.01 -2.26 -2.14
N VAL A 37 -2.89 -3.41 -2.81
CA VAL A 37 -2.19 -4.60 -2.29
C VAL A 37 -0.68 -4.42 -2.27
N ILE A 38 -0.06 -3.84 -3.31
CA ILE A 38 1.40 -3.75 -3.40
C ILE A 38 2.00 -2.96 -2.22
N PRO A 39 1.54 -1.74 -1.88
CA PRO A 39 2.07 -1.02 -0.73
C PRO A 39 1.89 -1.76 0.59
N LEU A 40 0.77 -2.49 0.76
CA LEU A 40 0.53 -3.30 1.95
C LEU A 40 1.52 -4.47 2.05
N VAL A 41 1.71 -5.22 0.96
CA VAL A 41 2.68 -6.34 0.92
C VAL A 41 4.10 -5.83 1.17
N LEU A 42 4.51 -4.74 0.52
CA LEU A 42 5.81 -4.12 0.76
C LEU A 42 5.97 -3.67 2.22
N SER A 43 4.92 -3.13 2.84
CA SER A 43 4.94 -2.77 4.25
C SER A 43 5.14 -3.99 5.14
N GLY A 44 4.48 -5.11 4.84
CA GLY A 44 4.64 -6.38 5.56
C GLY A 44 6.04 -6.99 5.40
N LEU A 45 6.63 -6.87 4.21
CA LEU A 45 8.00 -7.31 3.96
C LEU A 45 9.00 -6.51 4.80
N LEU A 46 8.86 -5.18 4.83
CA LEU A 46 9.73 -4.30 5.61
C LEU A 46 9.58 -4.50 7.12
N THR A 47 8.38 -4.81 7.62
CA THR A 47 8.18 -5.07 9.05
C THR A 47 8.63 -6.47 9.48
N GLY A 48 8.92 -7.36 8.52
CA GLY A 48 9.20 -8.77 8.81
C GLY A 48 7.94 -9.56 9.18
N ALA A 49 6.75 -9.13 8.73
CA ALA A 49 5.49 -9.83 8.99
C ALA A 49 5.44 -11.26 8.41
N PHE A 50 6.33 -11.56 7.46
CA PHE A 50 6.41 -12.85 6.77
C PHE A 50 7.61 -13.72 7.19
N VAL A 51 8.34 -13.35 8.26
CA VAL A 51 9.47 -14.15 8.78
C VAL A 51 9.19 -14.67 10.19
N ASP A 52 9.91 -15.72 10.60
CA ASP A 52 9.77 -16.31 11.94
C ASP A 52 10.04 -15.30 13.06
N GLY A 53 9.33 -15.45 14.17
CA GLY A 53 9.48 -14.57 15.33
C GLY A 53 10.90 -14.53 15.89
N ASP A 54 11.61 -15.66 15.86
CA ASP A 54 13.02 -15.71 16.29
C ASP A 54 13.94 -14.93 15.36
N ARG A 55 13.72 -15.01 14.05
CA ARG A 55 14.48 -14.23 13.05
C ARG A 55 14.16 -12.75 13.17
N ASN A 56 12.90 -12.41 13.40
CA ASN A 56 12.48 -11.03 13.61
C ASN A 56 13.09 -10.44 14.89
N ARG A 57 13.13 -11.22 15.97
CA ARG A 57 13.78 -10.84 17.24
C ARG A 57 15.29 -10.66 17.05
N ALA A 58 15.96 -11.58 16.34
CA ALA A 58 17.38 -11.43 16.03
C ALA A 58 17.66 -10.15 15.24
N ASN A 59 16.90 -9.91 14.15
CA ASN A 59 17.00 -8.69 13.34
C ASN A 59 16.83 -7.42 14.19
N TYR A 60 15.87 -7.39 15.12
CA TYR A 60 15.62 -6.25 15.99
C TYR A 60 16.83 -5.90 16.88
N HIS A 61 17.60 -6.90 17.33
CA HIS A 61 18.77 -6.71 18.18
C HIS A 61 20.02 -6.32 17.39
N THR A 62 20.13 -6.74 16.13
CA THR A 62 21.27 -6.42 15.26
C THR A 62 21.09 -5.13 14.46
N GLU A 63 19.85 -4.73 14.16
CA GLU A 63 19.52 -3.50 13.44
C GLU A 63 19.77 -2.26 14.30
N THR A 64 20.38 -1.21 13.72
CA THR A 64 20.59 0.04 14.46
C THR A 64 19.27 0.77 14.70
N LYS A 65 19.21 1.61 15.74
CA LYS A 65 18.02 2.44 16.00
C LYS A 65 17.65 3.33 14.82
N LYS A 66 18.66 3.85 14.09
CA LYS A 66 18.48 4.72 12.93
C LYS A 66 17.83 3.96 11.78
N ASP A 67 18.38 2.80 11.42
CA ASP A 67 17.88 1.98 10.31
C ASP A 67 16.44 1.54 10.58
N ARG A 68 16.15 1.13 11.83
CA ARG A 68 14.79 0.78 12.25
C ARG A 68 13.81 1.94 12.13
N GLN A 69 14.23 3.16 12.50
CA GLN A 69 13.39 4.35 12.34
C GLN A 69 13.15 4.68 10.87
N ASP A 70 14.16 4.57 10.01
CA ASP A 70 14.04 4.86 8.59
C ASP A 70 13.19 3.80 7.87
N LYS A 71 13.33 2.52 8.24
CA LYS A 71 12.43 1.43 7.83
C LYS A 71 10.99 1.71 8.24
N ASN A 72 10.74 2.06 9.50
CA ASN A 72 9.39 2.38 9.97
C ASN A 72 8.79 3.59 9.25
N LYS A 73 9.60 4.61 8.92
CA LYS A 73 9.14 5.72 8.08
C LYS A 73 8.67 5.23 6.72
N TRP A 74 9.39 4.31 6.07
CA TRP A 74 8.96 3.73 4.79
C TRP A 74 7.69 2.90 4.91
N VAL A 75 7.58 2.06 5.93
CA VAL A 75 6.35 1.29 6.25
C VAL A 75 5.15 2.23 6.36
N THR A 76 5.23 3.28 7.19
CA THR A 76 4.14 4.25 7.34
C THR A 76 3.80 4.95 6.02
N ARG A 77 4.81 5.32 5.22
CA ARG A 77 4.59 5.97 3.92
C ARG A 77 3.86 5.06 2.95
N LEU A 78 4.27 3.79 2.84
CA LEU A 78 3.62 2.81 1.97
C LEU A 78 2.16 2.58 2.37
N LEU A 79 1.90 2.42 3.67
CA LEU A 79 0.53 2.28 4.17
C LEU A 79 -0.33 3.51 3.81
N ILE A 80 0.19 4.73 4.02
CA ILE A 80 -0.54 5.96 3.69
C ILE A 80 -0.79 6.09 2.17
N ILE A 81 0.13 5.65 1.32
CA ILE A 81 -0.07 5.61 -0.15
C ILE A 81 -1.19 4.62 -0.52
N GLY A 82 -1.23 3.47 0.16
CA GLY A 82 -2.23 2.44 -0.07
C GLY A 82 -3.64 2.84 0.37
N VAL A 83 -3.78 3.67 1.43
CA VAL A 83 -5.07 4.00 2.08
C VAL A 83 -6.17 4.42 1.09
N PRO A 84 -5.99 5.41 0.19
CA PRO A 84 -7.06 5.82 -0.72
C PRO A 84 -7.56 4.68 -1.62
N ASN A 85 -6.63 3.88 -2.14
CA ASN A 85 -6.93 2.76 -3.03
C ASN A 85 -7.59 1.61 -2.27
N PHE A 86 -7.11 1.33 -1.04
CA PHE A 86 -7.72 0.33 -0.16
C PHE A 86 -9.15 0.70 0.22
N SER A 87 -9.37 1.94 0.64
CA SER A 87 -10.70 2.44 0.99
C SER A 87 -11.66 2.33 -0.19
N LEU A 88 -11.24 2.74 -1.38
CA LEU A 88 -12.07 2.63 -2.59
C LEU A 88 -12.38 1.16 -2.91
N LEU A 89 -11.39 0.27 -2.87
CA LEU A 89 -11.58 -1.15 -3.14
C LEU A 89 -12.59 -1.78 -2.17
N ILE A 90 -12.49 -1.46 -0.87
CA ILE A 90 -13.44 -1.93 0.14
C ILE A 90 -14.85 -1.41 -0.15
N ILE A 91 -14.98 -0.13 -0.50
CA ILE A 91 -16.28 0.46 -0.85
C ILE A 91 -16.89 -0.25 -2.06
N LEU A 92 -16.12 -0.49 -3.12
CA LEU A 92 -16.58 -1.19 -4.32
C LEU A 92 -17.07 -2.61 -4.00
N ILE A 93 -16.31 -3.37 -3.22
CA ILE A 93 -16.68 -4.71 -2.76
C ILE A 93 -17.99 -4.67 -1.95
N ILE A 94 -18.14 -3.74 -1.01
CA ILE A 94 -19.35 -3.61 -0.18
C ILE A 94 -20.58 -3.27 -1.04
N LEU A 95 -20.40 -2.43 -2.07
CA LEU A 95 -21.46 -2.04 -2.99
C LEU A 95 -21.79 -3.13 -4.04
N ASN A 96 -21.04 -4.23 -4.08
CA ASN A 96 -21.12 -5.27 -5.10
C ASN A 96 -20.95 -4.71 -6.53
N ILE A 97 -20.03 -3.76 -6.67
CA ILE A 97 -19.61 -3.15 -7.94
C ILE A 97 -18.20 -3.65 -8.26
#